data_AF-A0A850LYV4-F1
#
_entry.id   AF-A0A850LYV4-F1
#
_cell.length_a   1.000
_cell.length_b   1.000
_cell.length_c   1.000
_cell.angle_alpha   90.00
_cell.angle_beta   90.00
_cell.angle_gamma   90.00
#
_symmetry.space_group_name_H-M   'P 1'
#
loop_
_entity.id
_entity.type
_entity.pdbx_description
1 polymer ?
#
loop_
_entity_poly.entity_id
_entity_poly.type
_entity_poly.pdbx_seq_one_letter_code
_entity_poly.pdbx_strand_id
1 'polypeptide(L)'
;MSPKKKKRSKKKKKPKSKTNQTTYFRRIQTPVEGQVLGRVIQILGGGWLRVQCEDDKVRNCRIRGKIRKRMWIRIDDVVLVEPWIDMQSDERAEIITRYTKTQARWLQKQGYLKTGTIEFD
;
A
#
# COMPACT_ATOMS: atom_id res chain seq x y z
N MET A 1 31.89 -5.43 -56.06
CA MET A 1 31.40 -4.22 -55.34
C MET A 1 30.85 -4.65 -53.98
N SER A 2 31.59 -4.42 -52.90
CA SER A 2 31.17 -4.82 -51.55
C SER A 2 30.34 -3.71 -50.88
N PRO A 3 29.15 -4.00 -50.32
CA PRO A 3 28.37 -2.98 -49.63
C PRO A 3 29.05 -2.59 -48.30
N LYS A 4 29.41 -1.31 -48.15
CA LYS A 4 29.93 -0.74 -46.90
C LYS A 4 28.89 -0.90 -45.78
N LYS A 5 29.21 -1.69 -44.75
CA LYS A 5 28.41 -1.82 -43.52
C LYS A 5 28.26 -0.44 -42.85
N LYS A 6 27.05 0.15 -42.89
CA LYS A 6 26.69 1.32 -42.08
C LYS A 6 26.80 0.94 -40.60
N LYS A 7 27.77 1.52 -39.87
CA LYS A 7 27.86 1.42 -38.41
C LYS A 7 26.60 2.06 -37.81
N ARG A 8 25.71 1.23 -37.26
CA ARG A 8 24.56 1.69 -36.46
C ARG A 8 25.08 2.44 -35.24
N SER A 9 24.84 3.75 -35.20
CA SER A 9 25.16 4.63 -34.08
C SER A 9 24.50 4.10 -32.81
N LYS A 10 25.30 3.75 -31.79
CA LYS A 10 24.79 3.35 -30.47
C LYS A 10 23.99 4.52 -29.89
N LYS A 11 22.67 4.40 -29.89
CA LYS A 11 21.73 5.38 -29.33
C LYS A 11 21.97 5.45 -27.81
N LYS A 12 22.70 6.47 -27.34
CA LYS A 12 22.94 6.72 -25.91
C LYS A 12 21.58 6.76 -25.19
N LYS A 13 21.35 5.84 -24.26
CA LYS A 13 20.16 5.86 -23.39
C LYS A 13 20.20 7.18 -22.62
N LYS A 14 19.23 8.07 -22.89
CA LYS A 14 19.01 9.26 -22.07
C LYS A 14 18.89 8.83 -20.61
N PRO A 15 19.56 9.48 -19.65
CA PRO A 15 19.37 9.18 -18.25
C PRO A 15 17.87 9.34 -17.95
N LYS A 16 17.23 8.29 -17.43
CA LYS A 16 15.87 8.42 -16.89
C LYS A 16 15.98 9.51 -15.83
N SER A 17 15.36 10.65 -16.10
CA SER A 17 15.22 11.74 -15.15
C SER A 17 14.82 11.13 -13.81
N LYS A 18 15.63 11.33 -12.78
CA LYS A 18 15.24 11.08 -11.40
C LYS A 18 14.02 11.95 -11.16
N THR A 19 12.83 11.43 -11.44
CA THR A 19 11.57 12.12 -11.23
C THR A 19 11.45 12.36 -9.74
N ASN A 20 11.86 13.55 -9.32
CA ASN A 20 11.43 14.27 -8.14
C ASN A 20 11.18 13.35 -6.93
N GLN A 21 12.29 12.84 -6.36
CA GLN A 21 12.36 12.55 -4.92
C GLN A 21 12.40 13.85 -4.10
N THR A 22 11.68 14.89 -4.53
CA THR A 22 11.31 16.00 -3.65
C THR A 22 10.26 15.43 -2.72
N THR A 23 10.78 14.89 -1.61
CA THR A 23 10.30 15.01 -0.23
C THR A 23 9.21 16.07 0.01
N TYR A 24 8.07 15.98 -0.66
CA TYR A 24 6.84 16.43 -0.06
C TYR A 24 6.56 15.45 1.06
N PHE A 25 6.77 15.87 2.31
CA PHE A 25 6.18 15.24 3.47
C PHE A 25 4.67 15.22 3.27
N ARG A 26 4.17 14.24 2.51
CA ARG A 26 2.74 13.99 2.43
C ARG A 26 2.37 13.56 3.84
N ARG A 27 1.60 14.42 4.53
CA ARG A 27 1.12 14.17 5.88
C ARG A 27 0.62 12.73 5.95
N ILE A 28 1.17 11.97 6.88
CA ILE A 28 0.74 10.59 7.13
C ILE A 28 -0.71 10.69 7.60
N GLN A 29 -1.62 10.02 6.90
CA GLN A 29 -2.99 9.93 7.34
C GLN A 29 -3.03 9.04 8.58
N THR A 30 -3.50 9.55 9.71
CA THR A 30 -3.74 8.77 10.92
C THR A 30 -5.15 8.18 10.90
N PRO A 31 -5.42 7.09 11.63
CA PRO A 31 -6.77 6.59 11.83
C PRO A 31 -7.65 7.66 12.47
N VAL A 32 -8.91 7.73 12.07
CA VAL A 32 -9.97 8.50 12.73
C VAL A 32 -11.00 7.53 13.33
N GLU A 33 -12.01 8.05 14.02
CA GLU A 33 -13.08 7.25 14.60
C GLU A 33 -13.70 6.31 13.57
N GLY A 34 -13.85 5.04 13.95
CA GLY A 34 -14.37 3.97 13.09
C GLY A 34 -13.34 3.36 12.13
N GLN A 35 -12.14 3.94 11.94
CA GLN A 35 -11.10 3.35 11.10
C GLN A 35 -10.10 2.55 11.92
N VAL A 36 -9.56 1.48 11.31
CA VAL A 36 -8.66 0.54 11.98
C VAL A 36 -7.43 0.31 11.09
N LEU A 37 -6.25 0.15 11.69
CA LEU A 37 -5.07 -0.30 10.96
C LEU A 37 -5.09 -1.83 10.84
N GLY A 38 -4.37 -2.35 9.86
CA GLY A 38 -4.21 -3.80 9.72
C GLY A 38 -3.09 -4.22 8.78
N ARG A 39 -2.75 -5.50 8.85
CA ARG A 39 -1.78 -6.18 7.98
C ARG A 39 -2.51 -6.96 6.90
N VAL A 40 -2.09 -6.80 5.65
CA VAL A 40 -2.58 -7.66 4.57
C VAL A 40 -2.01 -9.07 4.76
N ILE A 41 -2.88 -10.07 4.92
CA ILE A 41 -2.47 -11.48 5.09
C ILE A 41 -2.70 -12.32 3.82
N GLN A 42 -3.61 -11.89 2.93
CA GLN A 42 -3.89 -12.63 1.70
C GLN A 42 -4.43 -11.73 0.59
N ILE A 43 -4.13 -12.06 -0.66
CA ILE A 43 -4.74 -11.45 -1.86
C ILE A 43 -5.82 -12.41 -2.38
N LEU A 44 -7.08 -11.97 -2.45
CA LEU A 44 -8.21 -12.79 -2.87
C LEU A 44 -8.55 -12.65 -4.37
N GLY A 45 -8.05 -11.60 -5.02
CA GLY A 45 -8.34 -11.29 -6.43
C GLY A 45 -9.49 -10.29 -6.60
N GLY A 46 -9.70 -9.77 -7.82
CA GLY A 46 -10.77 -8.79 -8.11
C GLY A 46 -10.62 -7.41 -7.44
N GLY A 47 -9.55 -7.19 -6.67
CA GLY A 47 -9.38 -6.03 -5.79
C GLY A 47 -9.83 -6.27 -4.35
N TRP A 48 -10.02 -7.53 -3.95
CA TRP A 48 -10.26 -7.96 -2.58
C TRP A 48 -8.98 -8.50 -1.94
N LEU A 49 -8.76 -8.15 -0.68
CA LEU A 49 -7.66 -8.60 0.17
C LEU A 49 -8.24 -9.09 1.50
N ARG A 50 -7.53 -10.00 2.18
CA ARG A 50 -7.81 -10.34 3.57
C ARG A 50 -6.84 -9.59 4.48
N VAL A 51 -7.37 -8.91 5.50
CA VAL A 51 -6.60 -8.04 6.40
C VAL A 51 -6.83 -8.46 7.85
N GLN A 52 -5.74 -8.74 8.57
CA GLN A 52 -5.75 -8.86 10.02
C GLN A 52 -5.74 -7.46 10.62
N CYS A 53 -6.81 -7.07 11.28
CA CYS A 53 -6.99 -5.74 11.85
C CYS A 53 -6.52 -5.69 13.32
N GLU A 54 -6.22 -4.49 13.82
CA GLU A 54 -5.74 -4.27 15.20
C GLU A 54 -6.80 -4.42 16.30
N ASP A 55 -8.06 -4.54 15.90
CA ASP A 55 -9.21 -4.88 16.73
C ASP A 55 -9.50 -6.39 16.73
N ASP A 56 -8.47 -7.19 16.41
CA ASP A 56 -8.44 -8.65 16.44
C ASP A 56 -9.39 -9.35 15.44
N LYS A 57 -9.95 -8.60 14.49
CA LYS A 57 -10.84 -9.12 13.45
C LYS A 57 -10.09 -9.31 12.12
N VAL A 58 -10.49 -10.34 11.38
CA VAL A 58 -10.02 -10.60 10.01
C VAL A 58 -11.10 -10.20 9.03
N ARG A 59 -10.83 -9.17 8.22
CA ARG A 59 -11.82 -8.62 7.28
C ARG A 59 -11.44 -8.90 5.83
N ASN A 60 -12.45 -9.12 5.02
CA ASN A 60 -12.35 -9.07 3.56
C ASN A 60 -12.47 -7.60 3.13
N CYS A 61 -11.36 -7.02 2.73
CA CYS A 61 -11.22 -5.61 2.44
C CYS A 61 -11.19 -5.34 0.93
N ARG A 62 -12.05 -4.44 0.45
CA ARG A 62 -12.05 -3.99 -0.95
C ARG A 62 -11.11 -2.81 -1.14
N ILE A 63 -10.26 -2.85 -2.17
CA ILE A 63 -9.40 -1.71 -2.53
C ILE A 63 -10.26 -0.59 -3.13
N ARG A 64 -10.40 0.54 -2.43
CA ARG A 64 -11.14 1.70 -2.92
C ARG A 64 -10.57 2.17 -4.27
N GLY A 65 -11.44 2.54 -5.22
CA GLY A 65 -11.01 2.83 -6.61
C GLY A 65 -9.89 3.89 -6.71
N LYS A 66 -9.89 4.86 -5.79
CA LYS A 66 -8.86 5.93 -5.70
C LYS A 66 -7.46 5.39 -5.37
N ILE A 67 -7.34 4.34 -4.57
CA ILE A 67 -6.07 3.70 -4.22
C ILE A 67 -5.66 2.67 -5.27
N ARG A 68 -6.63 1.90 -5.81
CA ARG A 68 -6.38 0.85 -6.82
C ARG A 68 -5.54 1.33 -8.01
N LYS A 69 -5.75 2.57 -8.47
CA LYS A 69 -5.02 3.17 -9.60
C LYS A 69 -3.62 3.70 -9.23
N ARG A 70 -3.36 3.97 -7.95
CA ARG A 70 -2.17 4.73 -7.50
C ARG A 70 -1.14 3.87 -6.79
N MET A 71 -1.54 2.74 -6.23
CA MET A 71 -0.69 1.97 -5.31
C MET A 71 -0.92 0.48 -5.47
N TRP A 72 0.20 -0.24 -5.56
CA TRP A 72 0.23 -1.71 -5.52
C TRP A 72 0.33 -2.17 -4.07
N ILE A 73 -0.61 -2.99 -3.60
CA ILE A 73 -0.60 -3.55 -2.26
C ILE A 73 -0.10 -5.00 -2.34
N ARG A 74 0.73 -5.40 -1.38
CA ARG A 74 1.25 -6.77 -1.24
C ARG A 74 0.83 -7.36 0.12
N ILE A 75 1.09 -8.65 0.29
CA ILE A 75 1.07 -9.30 1.61
C ILE A 75 2.09 -8.59 2.50
N ASP A 76 1.77 -8.48 3.79
CA ASP A 76 2.51 -7.78 4.86
C ASP A 76 2.58 -6.25 4.74
N ASP A 77 1.94 -5.64 3.74
CA ASP A 77 1.74 -4.20 3.74
C ASP A 77 0.78 -3.79 4.89
N VAL A 78 1.13 -2.71 5.60
CA VAL A 78 0.24 -2.06 6.56
C VAL A 78 -0.73 -1.15 5.83
N VAL A 79 -2.01 -1.27 6.15
CA VAL A 79 -3.10 -0.55 5.52
C VAL A 79 -4.02 0.10 6.54
N LEU A 80 -4.67 1.19 6.14
CA LEU A 80 -5.81 1.77 6.85
C LEU A 80 -7.09 1.22 6.25
N VAL A 81 -7.94 0.66 7.08
CA VAL A 81 -9.24 0.12 6.68
C VAL A 81 -10.38 0.85 7.36
N GLU A 82 -11.48 0.96 6.64
CA GLU A 82 -12.75 1.52 7.11
C GLU A 82 -13.79 0.37 7.04
N PRO A 83 -14.14 -0.24 8.18
CA PRO A 83 -15.24 -1.19 8.28
C PRO A 83 -16.52 -0.66 7.64
N TRP A 84 -17.30 -1.54 7.04
CA TRP A 84 -18.63 -1.17 6.56
C TRP A 84 -19.53 -0.79 7.75
N ILE A 85 -20.38 0.22 7.61
CA ILE A 85 -21.21 0.76 8.71
C ILE A 85 -22.40 -0.18 9.04
N ASP A 86 -22.67 -1.16 8.18
CA ASP A 86 -23.79 -2.08 8.33
C ASP A 86 -23.47 -3.29 9.24
N MET A 87 -24.37 -4.28 9.27
CA MET A 87 -24.19 -5.51 10.04
C MET A 87 -22.96 -6.36 9.62
N GLN A 88 -22.25 -5.97 8.56
CA GLN A 88 -21.06 -6.67 8.06
C GLN A 88 -19.75 -5.99 8.49
N SER A 89 -19.80 -5.02 9.41
CA SER A 89 -18.63 -4.29 9.93
C SER A 89 -17.51 -5.20 10.47
N ASP A 90 -17.84 -6.39 10.96
CA ASP A 90 -16.86 -7.34 11.50
C ASP A 90 -16.19 -8.20 10.43
N GLU A 91 -16.81 -8.33 9.26
CA GLU A 91 -16.36 -9.21 8.18
C GLU A 91 -15.82 -8.42 6.97
N ARG A 92 -16.28 -7.18 6.77
CA ARG A 92 -16.03 -6.38 5.56
C ARG A 92 -15.57 -4.97 5.88
N ALA A 93 -14.67 -4.50 5.02
CA ALA A 93 -14.14 -3.14 5.08
C ALA A 93 -13.70 -2.65 3.69
N GLU A 94 -13.40 -1.36 3.60
CA GLU A 94 -12.67 -0.78 2.47
C GLU A 94 -11.26 -0.37 2.86
N ILE A 95 -10.31 -0.54 1.94
CA ILE A 95 -8.94 -0.04 2.10
C ILE A 95 -8.88 1.41 1.65
N ILE A 96 -8.46 2.28 2.57
CA ILE A 96 -8.36 3.72 2.35
C ILE A 96 -6.97 4.10 1.82
N THR A 97 -5.92 3.62 2.48
CA THR A 97 -4.53 3.87 2.09
C THR A 97 -3.61 2.72 2.51
N ARG A 98 -2.47 2.59 1.84
CA ARG A 98 -1.38 1.68 2.19
C ARG A 98 -0.18 2.52 2.65
N TYR A 99 0.48 2.08 3.71
CA TYR A 99 1.64 2.74 4.29
C TYR A 99 2.94 2.08 3.86
N THR A 100 3.97 2.87 3.61
CA THR A 100 5.32 2.34 3.42
C THR A 100 5.89 1.84 4.76
N LYS A 101 6.94 1.02 4.74
CA LYS A 101 7.63 0.57 5.97
C LYS A 101 8.03 1.74 6.88
N THR A 102 8.52 2.85 6.32
CA THR A 102 8.87 4.05 7.08
C THR A 102 7.65 4.70 7.74
N GLN A 103 6.52 4.75 7.03
CA GLN A 103 5.27 5.29 7.58
C GLN A 103 4.69 4.39 8.66
N ALA A 104 4.73 3.06 8.46
CA ALA A 104 4.31 2.08 9.47
C ALA A 104 5.14 2.19 10.76
N ARG A 105 6.47 2.32 10.65
CA ARG A 105 7.35 2.59 11.80
C ARG A 105 7.02 3.90 12.50
N TRP A 106 6.64 4.93 11.74
CA TRP A 106 6.19 6.19 12.34
C TRP A 106 4.88 6.02 13.10
N LEU A 107 3.89 5.32 12.52
CA LEU A 107 2.61 5.01 13.20
C LEU A 107 2.84 4.24 14.50
N GLN A 108 3.74 3.26 14.49
CA GLN A 108 4.14 2.51 15.66
C GLN A 108 4.76 3.40 16.74
N LYS A 109 5.71 4.27 16.36
CA LYS A 109 6.33 5.23 17.31
C LYS A 109 5.34 6.22 17.91
N GLN A 110 4.25 6.53 17.22
CA GLN A 110 3.18 7.41 17.72
C GLN A 110 2.11 6.66 18.52
N GLY A 111 2.22 5.32 18.65
CA GLY A 111 1.25 4.51 19.38
C GLY A 111 -0.04 4.21 18.60
N TYR A 112 -0.10 4.53 17.31
CA TYR A 112 -1.24 4.16 16.46
C TYR A 112 -1.21 2.69 16.06
N LEU A 113 -0.01 2.10 15.92
CA LEU A 113 0.19 0.72 15.48
C LEU A 113 0.84 -0.10 16.61
N LYS A 114 0.20 -1.19 17.03
CA LYS A 114 0.66 -2.13 18.05
C LYS A 114 1.82 -2.97 17.51
N THR A 115 2.91 -3.04 18.26
CA THR A 115 4.13 -3.79 17.91
C THR A 115 3.92 -5.30 17.81
N GLY A 116 3.01 -5.88 18.60
CA GLY A 116 2.82 -7.33 18.69
C GLY A 116 1.76 -7.93 17.75
N THR A 117 0.89 -7.10 17.17
CA THR A 117 -0.23 -7.59 16.35
C THR A 117 0.15 -7.82 14.88
N ILE A 118 1.25 -7.21 14.43
CA ILE A 118 1.73 -7.21 13.05
C ILE A 118 3.22 -7.57 13.12
N GLU A 119 3.52 -8.86 13.25
CA GLU A 119 4.92 -9.31 13.14
C GLU A 119 5.42 -8.96 11.72
N PHE A 120 6.58 -8.31 11.66
CA PHE A 120 7.27 -7.98 10.42
C PHE A 120 8.43 -8.96 10.27
N ASP A 121 8.24 -10.03 9.51
CA ASP A 121 9.33 -10.92 9.12
C ASP A 121 10.31 -10.23 8.14
#